data_AF-A0A7C2LJS5-F1
#
_entry.id   AF-A0A7C2LJS5-F1
#
_cell.length_a   1.000
_cell.length_b   1.000
_cell.length_c   1.000
_cell.angle_alpha   90.00
_cell.angle_beta   90.00
_cell.angle_gamma   90.00
#
_symmetry.space_group_name_H-M   'P 1'
#
loop_
_entity.id
_entity.type
_entity.pdbx_description
1 polymer ?
#
loop_
_entity_poly.entity_id
_entity_poly.type
_entity_poly.pdbx_seq_one_letter_code
_entity_poly.pdbx_strand_id
1 'polypeptide(L)'
;MIAETLVEKNLSTTVTIAMPRQAGPLVREIWENEIYNRRYRLSPGDVVVDVGANIGVFSLYAAARGAKVFSFEPNPKTFSLLETNIGKNGFAGKIIPLNIAVAAHAGSATLYMARSDRLYAEGSATIMPDLVTDMEEKFGQAEFETFRVQTRRLPDLADLLGIGRIDFLKLDCEGAEFDILTSLSVKEAGRIRHLAMETHGACYSQRELCRLLENKGFVITGFVKAEEPHLTGYAYCRYRDADGPDALKKPVAIVTLPEADAKQYLPADRTLIADAGESFVLNAQAERPAVSWAVDGTTLPDTGERLTHLFTETGRHRVSLTVGFGAEKDEAEQHFTVLSPDYAAAEPDVVLTELRDETGLSREVTVRIETRTQFFIPPEYLPTTGEERVSVFVERITHPAPVPEMFHERLPLLMWNGKKRIITDRKEEVILRDIPRERGVAFSLEPHIFTAPIDVVIAWGLPQATHEVREGNEPAVLAESGANGLFRFSGGKTFRISHNMFPDTWTPTAIVVVVRPERIGNRREELAGMFVHKDERFHLSGWRREIRLTGPDPEQDITFRLEVPVHGCFRIVWWAE
;
A
#
# COMPACT_ATOMS: atom_id res chain seq x y z
N MET A 1 -7.84 25.26 -14.35
CA MET A 1 -8.94 24.68 -15.15
C MET A 1 -8.37 24.26 -16.49
N ILE A 2 -7.64 23.15 -16.52
CA ILE A 2 -7.31 22.50 -17.79
C ILE A 2 -8.62 21.83 -18.21
N ALA A 3 -9.16 22.17 -19.37
CA ALA A 3 -10.27 21.41 -19.93
C ALA A 3 -9.77 19.98 -20.12
N GLU A 4 -10.28 19.03 -19.34
CA GLU A 4 -9.90 17.63 -19.49
C GLU A 4 -10.28 17.18 -20.90
N THR A 5 -9.27 16.82 -21.68
CA THR A 5 -9.47 16.33 -23.04
C THR A 5 -10.07 14.94 -22.97
N LEU A 6 -11.38 14.84 -23.20
CA LEU A 6 -12.05 13.55 -23.38
C LEU A 6 -11.45 12.83 -24.58
N VAL A 7 -11.27 11.52 -24.43
CA VAL A 7 -10.88 10.60 -25.50
C VAL A 7 -12.03 9.66 -25.84
N GLU A 8 -12.09 9.25 -27.10
CA GLU A 8 -13.02 8.23 -27.53
C GLU A 8 -12.31 6.87 -27.56
N LYS A 9 -12.90 5.86 -26.90
CA LYS A 9 -12.42 4.47 -26.93
C LYS A 9 -13.53 3.56 -27.47
N ASN A 10 -13.21 2.74 -28.45
CA ASN A 10 -14.11 1.68 -28.92
C ASN A 10 -14.02 0.51 -27.94
N LEU A 11 -15.15 0.18 -27.31
CA LEU A 11 -15.27 -0.96 -26.39
C LEU A 11 -15.63 -2.25 -27.15
N SER A 12 -16.29 -2.10 -28.31
CA SER A 12 -16.55 -3.17 -29.27
C SER A 12 -16.72 -2.59 -30.68
N THR A 13 -17.12 -3.42 -31.65
CA THR A 13 -17.47 -2.97 -33.00
C THR A 13 -18.71 -2.06 -33.05
N THR A 14 -19.55 -2.08 -32.00
CA THR A 14 -20.83 -1.35 -31.95
C THR A 14 -20.97 -0.42 -30.77
N VAL A 15 -19.97 -0.37 -29.88
CA VAL A 15 -20.01 0.45 -28.66
C VAL A 15 -18.75 1.29 -28.53
N THR A 16 -18.94 2.59 -28.36
CA THR A 16 -17.88 3.59 -28.17
C THR A 16 -18.17 4.40 -26.92
N ILE A 17 -17.16 4.70 -26.12
CA ILE A 17 -17.28 5.53 -24.92
C ILE A 17 -16.43 6.80 -25.05
N ALA A 18 -16.99 7.93 -24.65
CA ALA A 18 -16.25 9.16 -24.39
C ALA A 18 -15.88 9.19 -22.90
N MET A 19 -14.60 9.39 -22.60
CA MET A 19 -14.08 9.29 -21.24
C MET A 19 -12.85 10.18 -21.03
N PRO A 20 -12.56 10.63 -19.80
CA PRO A 20 -11.23 11.13 -19.46
C PRO A 20 -10.17 10.05 -19.70
N ARG A 21 -8.94 10.44 -20.04
CA ARG A 21 -7.86 9.45 -20.28
C ARG A 21 -7.59 8.55 -19.08
N GLN A 22 -7.75 9.11 -17.88
CA GLN A 22 -7.54 8.46 -16.60
C GLN A 22 -8.55 7.34 -16.32
N ALA A 23 -9.69 7.31 -17.01
CA ALA A 23 -10.69 6.24 -16.86
C ALA A 23 -10.32 4.94 -17.60
N GLY A 24 -9.15 4.86 -18.24
CA GLY A 24 -8.66 3.67 -18.95
C GLY A 24 -8.67 2.36 -18.13
N PRO A 25 -8.14 2.35 -16.89
CA PRO A 25 -8.17 1.19 -16.01
C PRO A 25 -9.59 0.71 -15.69
N LEU A 26 -10.50 1.63 -15.36
CA LEU A 26 -11.92 1.33 -15.09
C LEU A 26 -12.57 0.61 -16.28
N VAL A 27 -12.29 1.07 -17.51
CA VAL A 27 -12.80 0.40 -18.71
C VAL A 27 -12.26 -1.02 -18.84
N ARG A 28 -10.96 -1.23 -18.61
CA ARG A 28 -10.35 -2.56 -18.67
C ARG A 28 -11.00 -3.48 -17.64
N GLU A 29 -11.14 -3.02 -16.41
CA GLU A 29 -11.75 -3.78 -15.32
C GLU A 29 -13.20 -4.18 -15.59
N ILE A 30 -14.03 -3.22 -15.98
CA ILE A 30 -15.47 -3.44 -16.14
C ILE A 30 -15.79 -4.16 -17.46
N TRP A 31 -15.21 -3.70 -18.57
CA TRP A 31 -15.59 -4.17 -19.90
C TRP A 31 -14.76 -5.38 -20.37
N GLU A 32 -13.45 -5.33 -20.17
CA GLU A 32 -12.52 -6.35 -20.69
C GLU A 32 -12.40 -7.54 -19.70
N ASN A 33 -12.24 -7.24 -18.42
CA ASN A 33 -12.12 -8.23 -17.34
C ASN A 33 -13.47 -8.68 -16.77
N GLU A 34 -14.55 -8.01 -17.21
CA GLU A 34 -15.94 -8.35 -16.88
C GLU A 34 -16.18 -8.49 -15.37
N ILE A 35 -15.53 -7.65 -14.54
CA ILE A 35 -15.42 -7.89 -13.09
C ILE A 35 -16.77 -8.13 -12.43
N TYR A 36 -17.81 -7.36 -12.79
CA TYR A 36 -19.14 -7.48 -12.19
C TYR A 36 -19.89 -8.72 -12.65
N ASN A 37 -19.73 -9.15 -13.90
CA ASN A 37 -20.52 -10.23 -14.49
C ASN A 37 -19.77 -11.57 -14.59
N ARG A 38 -18.67 -11.75 -13.83
CA ARG A 38 -17.89 -13.01 -13.81
C ARG A 38 -18.71 -14.24 -13.42
N ARG A 39 -19.73 -14.07 -12.57
CA ARG A 39 -20.57 -15.17 -12.04
C ARG A 39 -22.00 -15.18 -12.58
N TYR A 40 -22.35 -14.22 -13.42
CA TYR A 40 -23.68 -14.13 -14.04
C TYR A 40 -23.56 -13.66 -15.49
N ARG A 41 -24.14 -14.42 -16.42
CA ARG A 41 -24.21 -14.01 -17.82
C ARG A 41 -25.51 -13.25 -18.08
N LEU A 42 -25.38 -11.96 -18.35
CA LEU A 42 -26.50 -11.11 -18.74
C LEU A 42 -27.18 -11.66 -20.01
N SER A 43 -28.50 -11.71 -19.99
CA SER A 43 -29.34 -12.18 -21.08
C SER A 43 -30.24 -11.06 -21.63
N PRO A 44 -30.66 -11.13 -22.91
CA PRO A 44 -31.64 -10.19 -23.45
C PRO A 44 -32.94 -10.18 -22.63
N GLY A 45 -33.40 -8.99 -22.26
CA GLY A 45 -34.60 -8.81 -21.44
C GLY A 45 -34.36 -8.80 -19.92
N ASP A 46 -33.14 -9.05 -19.46
CA ASP A 46 -32.78 -8.88 -18.05
C ASP A 46 -33.03 -7.44 -17.61
N VAL A 47 -33.56 -7.29 -16.40
CA VAL A 47 -33.64 -6.00 -15.71
C VAL A 47 -32.40 -5.79 -14.85
N VAL A 48 -31.55 -4.87 -15.27
CA VAL A 48 -30.30 -4.52 -14.60
C VAL A 48 -30.46 -3.22 -13.83
N VAL A 49 -30.00 -3.19 -12.59
CA VAL A 49 -29.82 -1.98 -11.81
C VAL A 49 -28.33 -1.74 -11.60
N ASP A 50 -27.84 -0.59 -12.05
CA ASP A 50 -26.45 -0.16 -11.94
C ASP A 50 -26.37 1.02 -10.96
N VAL A 51 -25.97 0.75 -9.71
CA VAL A 51 -25.75 1.77 -8.68
C VAL A 51 -24.29 2.20 -8.70
N GLY A 52 -24.08 3.52 -8.80
CA GLY A 52 -22.79 4.14 -9.12
C GLY A 52 -22.39 3.85 -10.56
N ALA A 53 -23.25 4.27 -11.49
CA ALA A 53 -23.09 4.00 -12.90
C ALA A 53 -21.85 4.68 -13.52
N ASN A 54 -21.29 5.70 -12.84
CA ASN A 54 -20.14 6.47 -13.30
C ASN A 54 -20.40 6.98 -14.73
N ILE A 55 -19.40 6.95 -15.63
CA ILE A 55 -19.52 7.34 -17.03
C ILE A 55 -20.29 6.32 -17.89
N GLY A 56 -20.81 5.25 -17.29
CA GLY A 56 -21.72 4.29 -17.93
C GLY A 56 -21.08 3.05 -18.51
N VAL A 57 -19.82 2.71 -18.19
CA VAL A 57 -19.13 1.54 -18.77
C VAL A 57 -19.96 0.26 -18.62
N PHE A 58 -20.42 -0.05 -17.39
CA PHE A 58 -21.21 -1.24 -17.12
C PHE A 58 -22.63 -1.14 -17.69
N SER A 59 -23.26 0.03 -17.59
CA SER A 59 -24.58 0.29 -18.19
C SER A 59 -24.61 0.04 -19.71
N LEU A 60 -23.59 0.52 -20.44
CA LEU A 60 -23.43 0.25 -21.87
C LEU A 60 -23.18 -1.24 -22.13
N TYR A 61 -22.40 -1.90 -21.28
CA TYR A 61 -22.07 -3.32 -21.39
C TYR A 61 -23.33 -4.19 -21.32
N ALA A 62 -24.21 -3.87 -20.36
CA ALA A 62 -25.47 -4.56 -20.15
C ALA A 62 -26.46 -4.30 -21.30
N ALA A 63 -26.61 -3.03 -21.73
CA ALA A 63 -27.52 -2.67 -22.82
C ALA A 63 -27.12 -3.28 -24.17
N ALA A 64 -25.80 -3.40 -24.43
CA ALA A 64 -25.26 -4.06 -25.61
C ALA A 64 -25.62 -5.55 -25.66
N ARG A 65 -25.82 -6.19 -24.51
CA ARG A 65 -26.30 -7.58 -24.36
C ARG A 65 -27.82 -7.72 -24.35
N GLY A 66 -28.54 -6.61 -24.52
CA GLY A 66 -30.00 -6.60 -24.65
C GLY A 66 -30.75 -6.46 -23.33
N ALA A 67 -30.07 -6.12 -22.24
CA ALA A 67 -30.73 -5.81 -20.97
C ALA A 67 -31.44 -4.45 -21.01
N LYS A 68 -32.44 -4.28 -20.13
CA LYS A 68 -33.00 -2.99 -19.74
C LYS A 68 -32.30 -2.52 -18.47
N VAL A 69 -31.69 -1.35 -18.51
CA VAL A 69 -30.80 -0.86 -17.45
C VAL A 69 -31.39 0.37 -16.78
N PHE A 70 -31.35 0.40 -15.45
CA PHE A 70 -31.61 1.59 -14.64
C PHE A 70 -30.31 2.00 -13.97
N SER A 71 -29.79 3.17 -14.34
CA SER A 71 -28.45 3.62 -13.97
C SER A 71 -28.55 4.79 -13.00
N PHE A 72 -27.91 4.68 -11.84
CA PHE A 72 -27.94 5.70 -10.79
C PHE A 72 -26.55 6.29 -10.61
N GLU A 73 -26.39 7.58 -10.91
CA GLU A 73 -25.12 8.32 -10.77
C GLU A 73 -25.38 9.70 -10.15
N PRO A 74 -24.98 9.96 -8.89
CA PRO A 74 -25.30 11.20 -8.19
C PRO A 74 -24.45 12.40 -8.61
N ASN A 75 -23.24 12.21 -9.14
CA ASN A 75 -22.38 13.33 -9.54
C ASN A 75 -22.92 13.96 -10.83
N PRO A 76 -23.32 15.24 -10.83
CA PRO A 76 -23.91 15.87 -12.00
C PRO A 76 -22.95 15.96 -13.21
N LYS A 77 -21.62 16.04 -12.98
CA LYS A 77 -20.63 16.09 -14.07
C LYS A 77 -20.49 14.72 -14.72
N THR A 78 -20.29 13.68 -13.92
CA THR A 78 -20.19 12.29 -14.37
C THR A 78 -21.49 11.82 -15.03
N PHE A 79 -22.64 12.21 -14.46
CA PHE A 79 -23.96 11.94 -15.01
C PHE A 79 -24.15 12.51 -16.41
N SER A 80 -23.67 13.74 -16.67
CA SER A 80 -23.74 14.34 -18.01
C SER A 80 -22.92 13.54 -19.04
N LEU A 81 -21.79 12.97 -18.63
CA LEU A 81 -20.99 12.11 -19.49
C LEU A 81 -21.65 10.74 -19.72
N LEU A 82 -22.30 10.17 -18.69
CA LEU A 82 -23.17 9.00 -18.82
C LEU A 82 -24.28 9.22 -19.87
N GLU A 83 -25.02 10.33 -19.80
CA GLU A 83 -26.07 10.66 -20.79
C GLU A 83 -25.51 10.77 -22.20
N THR A 84 -24.36 11.45 -22.35
CA THR A 84 -23.65 11.57 -23.63
C THR A 84 -23.31 10.20 -24.20
N ASN A 85 -22.76 9.32 -23.37
CA ASN A 85 -22.38 7.96 -23.74
C ASN A 85 -23.61 7.09 -24.11
N ILE A 86 -24.72 7.21 -23.38
CA ILE A 86 -25.98 6.53 -23.71
C ILE A 86 -26.50 6.98 -25.08
N GLY A 87 -26.55 8.29 -25.32
CA GLY A 87 -27.04 8.87 -26.57
C GLY A 87 -26.20 8.46 -27.76
N LYS A 88 -24.88 8.51 -27.63
CA LYS A 88 -23.92 8.13 -28.69
C LYS A 88 -24.10 6.69 -29.17
N ASN A 89 -24.46 5.78 -28.28
CA ASN A 89 -24.64 4.37 -28.60
C ASN A 89 -26.09 3.99 -28.96
N GLY A 90 -26.99 4.97 -29.05
CA GLY A 90 -28.41 4.72 -29.38
C GLY A 90 -29.16 3.92 -28.31
N PHE A 91 -28.70 3.97 -27.06
CA PHE A 91 -29.27 3.16 -25.97
C PHE A 91 -30.32 3.90 -25.11
N ALA A 92 -30.79 5.08 -25.51
CA ALA A 92 -31.82 5.83 -24.78
C ALA A 92 -33.15 5.06 -24.56
N GLY A 93 -33.45 4.06 -25.40
CA GLY A 93 -34.61 3.16 -25.21
C GLY A 93 -34.36 1.96 -24.29
N LYS A 94 -33.10 1.71 -23.90
CA LYS A 94 -32.68 0.57 -23.06
C LYS A 94 -32.14 0.99 -21.70
N ILE A 95 -31.47 2.14 -21.62
CA ILE A 95 -30.86 2.67 -20.40
C ILE A 95 -31.67 3.87 -19.93
N ILE A 96 -32.11 3.83 -18.68
CA ILE A 96 -32.80 4.93 -17.99
C ILE A 96 -31.83 5.49 -16.94
N PRO A 97 -31.13 6.60 -17.21
CA PRO A 97 -30.22 7.23 -16.26
C PRO A 97 -30.99 8.12 -15.27
N LEU A 98 -30.62 8.08 -13.99
CA LEU A 98 -31.15 8.96 -12.94
C LEU A 98 -30.02 9.62 -12.14
N ASN A 99 -30.03 10.95 -12.06
CA ASN A 99 -29.06 11.72 -11.29
C ASN A 99 -29.46 11.76 -9.80
N ILE A 100 -29.27 10.63 -9.11
CA ILE A 100 -29.67 10.45 -7.72
C ILE A 100 -28.77 9.43 -7.02
N ALA A 101 -28.51 9.64 -5.73
CA ALA A 101 -27.79 8.68 -4.90
C ALA A 101 -28.76 7.63 -4.37
N VAL A 102 -28.40 6.35 -4.53
CA VAL A 102 -29.05 5.26 -3.79
C VAL A 102 -28.41 5.21 -2.40
N ALA A 103 -29.22 5.20 -1.34
CA ALA A 103 -28.73 5.22 0.04
C ALA A 103 -29.70 4.49 0.98
N ALA A 104 -29.30 4.30 2.25
CA ALA A 104 -30.15 3.70 3.28
C ALA A 104 -31.41 4.52 3.60
N HIS A 105 -31.39 5.84 3.35
CA HIS A 105 -32.47 6.76 3.67
C HIS A 105 -32.75 7.76 2.54
N ALA A 106 -34.02 8.14 2.40
CA ALA A 106 -34.45 9.20 1.50
C ALA A 106 -34.17 10.59 2.09
N GLY A 107 -33.69 11.52 1.26
CA GLY A 107 -33.36 12.88 1.71
C GLY A 107 -32.38 13.58 0.78
N SER A 108 -31.42 14.29 1.36
CA SER A 108 -30.30 14.89 0.66
C SER A 108 -29.00 14.63 1.41
N ALA A 109 -27.91 14.40 0.70
CA ALA A 109 -26.57 14.23 1.26
C ALA A 109 -25.58 15.18 0.55
N THR A 110 -24.43 15.37 1.19
CA THR A 110 -23.26 16.00 0.55
C THR A 110 -22.41 14.89 -0.04
N LEU A 111 -22.24 14.92 -1.36
CA LEU A 111 -21.30 14.09 -2.08
C LEU A 111 -19.94 14.79 -2.04
N TYR A 112 -18.91 14.11 -1.56
CA TYR A 112 -17.54 14.59 -1.51
C TYR A 112 -16.74 13.93 -2.62
N MET A 113 -15.96 14.72 -3.36
CA MET A 113 -15.12 14.24 -4.46
C MET A 113 -13.74 14.86 -4.32
N ALA A 114 -12.69 14.05 -4.31
CA ALA A 114 -11.33 14.56 -4.25
C ALA A 114 -11.04 15.47 -5.47
N ARG A 115 -10.24 16.51 -5.28
CA ARG A 115 -9.73 17.40 -6.33
C ARG A 115 -8.26 17.07 -6.55
N SER A 116 -7.94 15.95 -7.18
CA SER A 116 -6.54 15.69 -7.53
C SER A 116 -6.38 15.28 -8.98
N ASP A 117 -5.33 15.80 -9.60
CA ASP A 117 -4.73 15.36 -10.85
C ASP A 117 -3.83 14.12 -10.65
N ARG A 118 -3.78 13.57 -9.43
CA ARG A 118 -2.76 12.63 -8.97
C ARG A 118 -3.26 11.25 -8.53
N LEU A 119 -4.54 11.09 -8.23
CA LEU A 119 -5.16 9.79 -7.92
C LEU A 119 -6.64 9.84 -8.29
N TYR A 120 -7.13 8.78 -8.96
CA TYR A 120 -8.51 8.23 -9.04
C TYR A 120 -9.72 9.07 -8.52
N ALA A 121 -9.71 10.38 -8.69
CA ALA A 121 -10.61 11.29 -7.98
C ALA A 121 -12.08 11.16 -8.41
N GLU A 122 -12.32 10.66 -9.63
CA GLU A 122 -13.67 10.46 -10.17
C GLU A 122 -14.32 9.15 -9.72
N GLY A 123 -13.53 8.18 -9.25
CA GLY A 123 -13.98 6.91 -8.64
C GLY A 123 -13.75 6.91 -7.13
N SER A 124 -13.99 8.04 -6.48
CA SER A 124 -13.85 8.19 -5.02
C SER A 124 -14.92 9.15 -4.48
N ALA A 125 -16.03 9.27 -5.21
CA ALA A 125 -17.12 10.15 -4.83
C ALA A 125 -18.00 9.47 -3.79
N THR A 126 -17.86 9.85 -2.52
CA THR A 126 -18.56 9.22 -1.41
C THR A 126 -19.51 10.18 -0.70
N ILE A 127 -20.58 9.65 -0.12
CA ILE A 127 -21.48 10.38 0.79
C ILE A 127 -21.18 10.09 2.27
N MET A 128 -20.17 9.27 2.54
CA MET A 128 -19.81 8.80 3.88
C MET A 128 -18.80 9.75 4.55
N PRO A 129 -19.14 10.44 5.65
CA PRO A 129 -18.25 11.41 6.29
C PRO A 129 -16.95 10.81 6.84
N ASP A 130 -16.98 9.59 7.38
CA ASP A 130 -15.82 8.97 8.01
C ASP A 130 -14.70 8.66 7.00
N LEU A 131 -15.07 8.21 5.79
CA LEU A 131 -14.14 8.05 4.66
C LEU A 131 -13.48 9.37 4.26
N VAL A 132 -14.20 10.50 4.39
CA VAL A 132 -13.66 11.83 4.09
C VAL A 132 -12.62 12.23 5.14
N THR A 133 -12.88 11.99 6.43
CA THR A 133 -11.92 12.27 7.51
C THR A 133 -10.62 11.48 7.31
N ASP A 134 -10.71 10.19 6.99
CA ASP A 134 -9.54 9.35 6.68
C ASP A 134 -8.74 9.89 5.48
N MET A 135 -9.43 10.39 4.44
CA MET A 135 -8.77 10.99 3.28
C MET A 135 -8.17 12.37 3.62
N GLU A 136 -8.83 13.19 4.43
CA GLU A 136 -8.31 14.48 4.88
C GLU A 136 -7.04 14.33 5.72
N GLU A 137 -6.96 13.30 6.58
CA GLU A 137 -5.76 13.00 7.36
C GLU A 137 -4.59 12.52 6.47
N LYS A 138 -4.89 11.74 5.42
CA LYS A 138 -3.87 11.20 4.50
C LYS A 138 -3.37 12.21 3.47
N PHE A 139 -4.24 13.10 2.99
CA PHE A 139 -3.96 13.96 1.83
C PHE A 139 -4.07 15.47 2.13
N GLY A 140 -4.52 15.87 3.31
CA GLY A 140 -4.71 17.26 3.73
C GLY A 140 -6.08 17.85 3.37
N GLN A 141 -6.57 18.81 4.16
CA GLN A 141 -7.92 19.41 4.08
C GLN A 141 -8.27 20.18 2.78
N ALA A 142 -7.35 20.32 1.82
CA ALA A 142 -7.43 21.38 0.81
C ALA A 142 -7.89 20.97 -0.60
N GLU A 143 -8.45 19.77 -0.80
CA GLU A 143 -8.75 19.27 -2.15
C GLU A 143 -10.05 18.43 -2.25
N PHE A 144 -11.21 18.97 -1.87
CA PHE A 144 -12.49 18.32 -2.20
C PHE A 144 -13.48 19.28 -2.89
N GLU A 145 -14.18 18.79 -3.91
CA GLU A 145 -15.37 19.40 -4.48
C GLU A 145 -16.59 18.71 -3.88
N THR A 146 -17.59 19.50 -3.48
CA THR A 146 -18.80 18.97 -2.84
C THR A 146 -20.04 19.29 -3.65
N PHE A 147 -20.94 18.32 -3.78
CA PHE A 147 -22.24 18.49 -4.42
C PHE A 147 -23.37 18.11 -3.47
N ARG A 148 -24.44 18.90 -3.44
CA ARG A 148 -25.66 18.49 -2.74
C ARG A 148 -26.49 17.61 -3.66
N VAL A 149 -26.68 16.36 -3.27
CA VAL A 149 -27.39 15.35 -4.08
C VAL A 149 -28.64 14.87 -3.37
N GLN A 150 -29.64 14.44 -4.13
CA GLN A 150 -30.81 13.78 -3.58
C GLN A 150 -30.48 12.32 -3.29
N THR A 151 -31.02 11.78 -2.19
CA THR A 151 -30.89 10.38 -1.82
C THR A 151 -32.26 9.70 -1.80
N ARG A 152 -32.31 8.43 -2.21
CA ARG A 152 -33.49 7.56 -2.13
C ARG A 152 -33.08 6.12 -1.82
N ARG A 153 -33.99 5.36 -1.20
CA ARG A 153 -33.80 3.92 -0.99
C ARG A 153 -34.02 3.17 -2.30
N LEU A 154 -33.27 2.08 -2.50
CA LEU A 154 -33.43 1.21 -3.67
C LEU A 154 -34.87 0.67 -3.83
N PRO A 155 -35.57 0.21 -2.78
CA PRO A 155 -36.96 -0.26 -2.90
C PRO A 155 -37.94 0.84 -3.35
N ASP A 156 -37.77 2.07 -2.84
CA ASP A 156 -38.62 3.20 -3.19
C ASP A 156 -38.45 3.57 -4.67
N LEU A 157 -37.21 3.53 -5.17
CA LEU A 157 -36.89 3.73 -6.59
C LEU A 157 -37.46 2.60 -7.45
N ALA A 158 -37.35 1.35 -6.99
CA ALA A 158 -37.90 0.19 -7.69
C ALA A 158 -39.43 0.31 -7.83
N ASP A 159 -40.13 0.71 -6.77
CA ASP A 159 -41.58 0.93 -6.80
C ASP A 159 -41.96 2.09 -7.74
N LEU A 160 -41.23 3.22 -7.66
CA LEU A 160 -41.45 4.39 -8.51
C LEU A 160 -41.27 4.07 -10.01
N LEU A 161 -40.28 3.25 -10.33
CA LEU A 161 -39.93 2.86 -11.70
C LEU A 161 -40.69 1.62 -12.20
N GLY A 162 -41.56 1.03 -11.38
CA GLY A 162 -42.32 -0.18 -11.72
C GLY A 162 -41.46 -1.44 -11.87
N ILE A 163 -40.35 -1.51 -11.14
CA ILE A 163 -39.40 -2.63 -11.15
C ILE A 163 -39.88 -3.70 -10.19
N GLY A 164 -40.62 -4.69 -10.72
CA GLY A 164 -41.11 -5.83 -9.94
C GLY A 164 -40.03 -6.87 -9.60
N ARG A 165 -38.94 -6.92 -10.37
CA ARG A 165 -37.78 -7.79 -10.16
C ARG A 165 -36.52 -7.15 -10.73
N ILE A 166 -35.37 -7.46 -10.13
CA ILE A 166 -34.04 -7.07 -10.58
C ILE A 166 -33.29 -8.37 -10.88
N ASP A 167 -33.04 -8.63 -12.16
CA ASP A 167 -32.34 -9.83 -12.58
C ASP A 167 -30.84 -9.73 -12.20
N PHE A 168 -30.26 -8.52 -12.26
CA PHE A 168 -28.89 -8.27 -11.81
C PHE A 168 -28.73 -6.87 -11.19
N LEU A 169 -28.13 -6.80 -10.00
CA LEU A 169 -27.76 -5.57 -9.30
C LEU A 169 -26.24 -5.43 -9.28
N LYS A 170 -25.71 -4.36 -9.87
CA LYS A 170 -24.35 -3.85 -9.58
C LYS A 170 -24.45 -2.84 -8.43
N LEU A 171 -23.61 -2.99 -7.42
CA LEU A 171 -23.54 -2.10 -6.27
C LEU A 171 -22.09 -1.68 -6.02
N ASP A 172 -21.74 -0.51 -6.51
CA ASP A 172 -20.39 0.07 -6.46
C ASP A 172 -20.61 1.58 -6.38
N CYS A 173 -20.70 2.10 -5.17
CA CYS A 173 -21.07 3.47 -4.86
C CYS A 173 -20.18 4.08 -3.76
N GLU A 174 -18.93 3.62 -3.71
CA GLU A 174 -17.84 4.16 -2.91
C GLU A 174 -18.16 4.27 -1.41
N GLY A 175 -18.67 3.18 -0.83
CA GLY A 175 -18.79 2.99 0.62
C GLY A 175 -20.21 2.92 1.17
N ALA A 176 -21.25 3.23 0.38
CA ALA A 176 -22.64 3.14 0.83
C ALA A 176 -23.27 1.74 0.63
N GLU A 177 -22.54 0.78 0.07
CA GLU A 177 -23.06 -0.54 -0.32
C GLU A 177 -23.63 -1.30 0.88
N PHE A 178 -22.89 -1.31 1.99
CA PHE A 178 -23.27 -2.03 3.21
C PHE A 178 -24.51 -1.43 3.86
N ASP A 179 -24.62 -0.09 3.88
CA ASP A 179 -25.77 0.63 4.43
C ASP A 179 -27.02 0.41 3.58
N ILE A 180 -26.87 0.44 2.25
CA ILE A 180 -27.95 0.13 1.31
C ILE A 180 -28.48 -1.27 1.60
N LEU A 181 -27.60 -2.29 1.66
CA LEU A 181 -27.99 -3.68 1.94
C LEU A 181 -28.61 -3.84 3.33
N THR A 182 -28.05 -3.19 4.34
CA THR A 182 -28.56 -3.21 5.72
C THR A 182 -30.00 -2.70 5.79
N SER A 183 -30.30 -1.64 5.04
CA SER A 183 -31.62 -1.00 4.99
C SER A 183 -32.72 -1.82 4.29
N LEU A 184 -32.37 -2.89 3.57
CA LEU A 184 -33.34 -3.76 2.89
C LEU A 184 -33.97 -4.74 3.89
N SER A 185 -35.29 -4.91 3.86
CA SER A 185 -35.93 -6.10 4.42
C SER A 185 -35.61 -7.34 3.58
N VAL A 186 -35.78 -8.54 4.14
CA VAL A 186 -35.62 -9.81 3.39
C VAL A 186 -36.55 -9.86 2.17
N LYS A 187 -37.77 -9.31 2.29
CA LYS A 187 -38.73 -9.24 1.18
C LYS A 187 -38.26 -8.31 0.06
N GLU A 188 -37.70 -7.16 0.41
CA GLU A 188 -37.13 -6.22 -0.57
C GLU A 188 -35.89 -6.82 -1.24
N ALA A 189 -35.00 -7.46 -0.46
CA ALA A 189 -33.82 -8.15 -0.99
C ALA A 189 -34.20 -9.28 -1.97
N GLY A 190 -35.30 -10.01 -1.70
CA GLY A 190 -35.81 -11.05 -2.59
C GLY A 190 -36.27 -10.59 -3.98
N ARG A 191 -36.33 -9.28 -4.24
CA ARG A 191 -36.53 -8.76 -5.61
C ARG A 191 -35.27 -8.87 -6.47
N ILE A 192 -34.09 -9.01 -5.86
CA ILE A 192 -32.79 -9.07 -6.52
C ILE A 192 -32.41 -10.53 -6.72
N ARG A 193 -32.26 -10.99 -7.97
CA ARG A 193 -31.84 -12.37 -8.26
C ARG A 193 -30.34 -12.56 -8.13
N HIS A 194 -29.57 -11.63 -8.69
CA HIS A 194 -28.11 -11.63 -8.68
C HIS A 194 -27.55 -10.28 -8.24
N LEU A 195 -26.46 -10.31 -7.49
CA LEU A 195 -25.77 -9.13 -6.99
C LEU A 195 -24.27 -9.30 -7.23
N ALA A 196 -23.64 -8.27 -7.80
CA ALA A 196 -22.20 -8.09 -7.73
C ALA A 196 -21.94 -6.74 -7.06
N MET A 197 -21.09 -6.74 -6.04
CA MET A 197 -20.76 -5.52 -5.32
C MET A 197 -19.25 -5.38 -5.13
N GLU A 198 -18.79 -4.14 -5.17
CA GLU A 198 -17.47 -3.80 -4.66
C GLU A 198 -17.48 -3.82 -3.13
N THR A 199 -16.35 -4.16 -2.52
CA THR A 199 -16.20 -4.26 -1.06
C THR A 199 -15.08 -3.39 -0.54
N HIS A 200 -15.39 -2.62 0.51
CA HIS A 200 -14.51 -1.60 1.08
C HIS A 200 -14.19 -1.98 2.53
N GLY A 201 -13.09 -2.69 2.73
CA GLY A 201 -12.73 -3.28 4.04
C GLY A 201 -12.51 -2.28 5.19
N ALA A 202 -12.43 -0.98 4.90
CA ALA A 202 -12.37 0.08 5.90
C ALA A 202 -13.73 0.32 6.60
N CYS A 203 -14.85 0.00 5.95
CA CYS A 203 -16.19 0.33 6.45
C CYS A 203 -16.82 -0.80 7.29
N TYR A 204 -16.40 -2.04 7.05
CA TYR A 204 -16.94 -3.24 7.69
C TYR A 204 -15.97 -4.41 7.53
N SER A 205 -16.01 -5.36 8.46
CA SER A 205 -15.27 -6.60 8.31
C SER A 205 -15.90 -7.50 7.24
N GLN A 206 -15.08 -8.35 6.61
CA GLN A 206 -15.57 -9.36 5.66
C GLN A 206 -16.63 -10.28 6.30
N ARG A 207 -16.50 -10.59 7.59
CA ARG A 207 -17.46 -11.41 8.32
C ARG A 207 -18.82 -10.73 8.47
N GLU A 208 -18.84 -9.45 8.82
CA GLU A 208 -20.07 -8.67 8.94
C GLU A 208 -20.80 -8.61 7.60
N LEU A 209 -20.09 -8.33 6.50
CA LEU A 209 -20.67 -8.32 5.17
C LEU A 209 -21.29 -9.68 4.80
N CYS A 210 -20.56 -10.77 4.99
CA CYS A 210 -21.05 -12.10 4.64
C CYS A 210 -22.29 -12.47 5.46
N ARG A 211 -22.29 -12.16 6.77
CA ARG A 211 -23.45 -12.35 7.64
C ARG A 211 -24.65 -11.53 7.19
N LEU A 212 -24.44 -10.27 6.84
CA LEU A 212 -25.49 -9.40 6.33
C LEU A 212 -26.13 -10.01 5.08
N LEU A 213 -25.34 -10.36 4.08
CA LEU A 213 -25.80 -10.94 2.81
C LEU A 213 -26.65 -12.20 3.05
N GLU A 214 -26.13 -13.13 3.84
CA GLU A 214 -26.82 -14.39 4.16
C GLU A 214 -28.11 -14.16 4.95
N ASN A 215 -28.11 -13.23 5.92
CA ASN A 215 -29.32 -12.85 6.67
C ASN A 215 -30.38 -12.19 5.77
N LYS A 216 -29.98 -11.47 4.72
CA LYS A 216 -30.91 -10.94 3.70
C LYS A 216 -31.40 -12.01 2.72
N GLY A 217 -30.85 -13.22 2.75
CA GLY A 217 -31.26 -14.35 1.90
C GLY A 217 -30.41 -14.58 0.67
N PHE A 218 -29.27 -13.92 0.58
CA PHE A 218 -28.30 -14.18 -0.46
C PHE A 218 -27.44 -15.39 -0.14
N VAL A 219 -27.03 -16.08 -1.19
CA VAL A 219 -26.03 -17.13 -1.22
C VAL A 219 -24.80 -16.53 -1.89
N ILE A 220 -23.67 -16.54 -1.19
CA ILE A 220 -22.40 -16.05 -1.70
C ILE A 220 -21.84 -17.10 -2.67
N THR A 221 -21.56 -16.71 -3.89
CA THR A 221 -21.10 -17.62 -4.96
C THR A 221 -19.64 -17.36 -5.35
N GLY A 222 -19.12 -16.19 -5.01
CA GLY A 222 -17.74 -15.80 -5.25
C GLY A 222 -17.34 -14.64 -4.35
N PHE A 223 -16.05 -14.56 -4.06
CA PHE A 223 -15.45 -13.46 -3.32
C PHE A 223 -14.05 -13.22 -3.87
N VAL A 224 -13.69 -11.97 -4.16
CA VAL A 224 -12.34 -11.54 -4.51
C VAL A 224 -11.88 -10.68 -3.35
N LYS A 225 -10.82 -11.12 -2.65
CA LYS A 225 -10.28 -10.42 -1.49
C LYS A 225 -9.42 -9.25 -1.99
N ALA A 226 -9.47 -8.13 -1.28
CA ALA A 226 -8.49 -7.07 -1.41
C ALA A 226 -7.11 -7.62 -0.99
N GLU A 227 -6.15 -7.68 -1.92
CA GLU A 227 -4.79 -8.18 -1.62
C GLU A 227 -3.81 -7.06 -1.23
N GLU A 228 -4.15 -5.79 -1.48
CA GLU A 228 -3.32 -4.62 -1.14
C GLU A 228 -4.15 -3.47 -0.56
N PRO A 229 -3.55 -2.54 0.21
CA PRO A 229 -4.24 -1.40 0.86
C PRO A 229 -4.98 -0.44 -0.09
N HIS A 230 -4.82 -0.61 -1.40
CA HIS A 230 -5.37 0.24 -2.46
C HIS A 230 -6.26 -0.51 -3.45
N LEU A 231 -6.45 -1.82 -3.28
CA LEU A 231 -7.31 -2.65 -4.13
C LEU A 231 -8.62 -2.93 -3.41
N THR A 232 -9.74 -2.59 -4.03
CA THR A 232 -11.08 -2.97 -3.56
C THR A 232 -11.32 -4.46 -3.79
N GLY A 233 -12.16 -5.07 -2.95
CA GLY A 233 -12.59 -6.46 -3.13
C GLY A 233 -13.92 -6.55 -3.88
N TYR A 234 -14.37 -7.77 -4.21
CA TYR A 234 -15.68 -7.99 -4.84
C TYR A 234 -16.42 -9.17 -4.23
N ALA A 235 -17.73 -9.00 -4.02
CA ALA A 235 -18.64 -10.07 -3.61
C ALA A 235 -19.67 -10.37 -4.70
N TYR A 236 -19.86 -11.67 -4.99
CA TYR A 236 -20.85 -12.16 -5.95
C TYR A 236 -21.88 -13.02 -5.26
N CYS A 237 -23.14 -12.66 -5.41
CA CYS A 237 -24.25 -13.30 -4.72
C CYS A 237 -25.37 -13.66 -5.69
N ARG A 238 -26.11 -14.71 -5.35
CA ARG A 238 -27.44 -14.97 -5.88
C ARG A 238 -28.43 -15.04 -4.74
N TYR A 239 -29.68 -14.69 -4.96
CA TYR A 239 -30.71 -14.94 -3.96
C TYR A 239 -31.00 -16.45 -3.87
N ARG A 240 -31.33 -16.95 -2.69
CA ARG A 240 -31.48 -18.40 -2.43
C ARG A 240 -32.38 -19.14 -3.43
N ASP A 241 -33.44 -18.48 -3.90
CA ASP A 241 -34.43 -19.03 -4.84
C ASP A 241 -34.10 -18.75 -6.32
N ALA A 242 -32.99 -18.08 -6.61
CA ALA A 242 -32.54 -17.81 -7.98
C ALA A 242 -31.63 -18.93 -8.48
N ASP A 243 -31.78 -19.30 -9.75
CA ASP A 243 -30.87 -20.20 -10.46
C ASP A 243 -29.47 -19.60 -10.52
N GLY A 244 -28.43 -20.42 -10.45
CA GLY A 244 -27.06 -19.93 -10.54
C GLY A 244 -26.05 -20.92 -10.00
N PRO A 245 -24.77 -20.51 -9.92
CA PRO A 245 -23.72 -21.35 -9.39
C PRO A 245 -24.00 -21.77 -7.94
N ASP A 246 -23.42 -22.91 -7.56
CA ASP A 246 -23.53 -23.45 -6.22
C ASP A 246 -22.95 -22.49 -5.17
N ALA A 247 -23.42 -22.65 -3.93
CA ALA A 247 -22.91 -21.91 -2.80
C ALA A 247 -21.41 -22.12 -2.65
N LEU A 248 -20.66 -21.02 -2.51
CA LEU A 248 -19.24 -21.10 -2.20
C LEU A 248 -19.09 -21.54 -0.73
N LYS A 249 -18.65 -22.78 -0.50
CA LYS A 249 -18.30 -23.27 0.84
C LYS A 249 -16.78 -23.18 1.03
N LYS A 250 -16.31 -21.99 1.37
CA LYS A 250 -14.88 -21.72 1.61
C LYS A 250 -14.68 -21.25 3.06
N PRO A 251 -13.72 -21.81 3.81
CA PRO A 251 -13.30 -21.24 5.08
C PRO A 251 -12.67 -19.86 4.83
N VAL A 252 -12.80 -18.97 5.80
CA VAL A 252 -12.14 -17.66 5.82
C VAL A 252 -11.37 -17.55 7.12
N ALA A 253 -10.05 -17.45 7.02
CA ALA A 253 -9.16 -17.31 8.15
C ALA A 253 -9.05 -15.83 8.57
N ILE A 254 -9.31 -15.57 9.85
CA ILE A 254 -9.16 -14.25 10.46
C ILE A 254 -8.42 -14.42 11.79
N VAL A 255 -7.28 -13.77 11.91
CA VAL A 255 -6.51 -13.65 13.16
C VAL A 255 -6.86 -12.32 13.81
N THR A 256 -7.38 -12.36 15.03
CA THR A 256 -7.64 -11.18 15.83
C THR A 256 -6.61 -11.09 16.95
N LEU A 257 -5.93 -9.94 17.06
CA LEU A 257 -5.07 -9.59 18.19
C LEU A 257 -5.77 -8.56 19.09
N PRO A 258 -5.72 -8.65 20.43
CA PRO A 258 -6.18 -7.61 21.34
C PRO A 258 -5.54 -6.26 21.03
N GLU A 259 -6.21 -5.13 21.31
CA GLU A 259 -5.68 -3.78 21.04
C GLU A 259 -4.27 -3.52 21.58
N ALA A 260 -3.95 -4.11 22.74
CA ALA A 260 -2.63 -3.98 23.36
C ALA A 260 -1.52 -4.81 22.68
N ASP A 261 -1.91 -5.76 21.81
CA ASP A 261 -1.06 -6.60 20.96
C ASP A 261 -1.19 -6.22 19.46
N ALA A 262 -2.17 -5.36 19.12
CA ALA A 262 -2.43 -4.83 17.77
C ALA A 262 -1.45 -3.72 17.36
N LYS A 263 -0.73 -3.13 18.32
CA LYS A 263 0.50 -2.38 18.03
C LYS A 263 1.49 -3.43 17.54
N GLN A 264 2.19 -3.22 16.44
CA GLN A 264 3.13 -4.14 15.78
C GLN A 264 4.31 -4.65 16.67
N TYR A 265 4.24 -4.49 17.99
CA TYR A 265 5.26 -4.77 18.98
C TYR A 265 4.72 -5.45 20.23
N LEU A 266 5.46 -6.45 20.70
CA LEU A 266 5.18 -7.19 21.93
C LEU A 266 6.44 -7.18 22.83
N PRO A 267 6.36 -6.89 24.14
CA PRO A 267 7.49 -7.13 25.06
C PRO A 267 7.83 -8.64 25.16
N ALA A 268 9.11 -9.00 25.25
CA ALA A 268 9.58 -10.40 25.32
C ALA A 268 9.17 -11.18 26.59
N ASP A 269 8.57 -10.50 27.56
CA ASP A 269 8.00 -11.10 28.77
C ASP A 269 6.46 -11.15 28.73
N ARG A 270 5.86 -10.70 27.63
CA ARG A 270 4.41 -10.65 27.47
C ARG A 270 3.93 -11.81 26.60
N THR A 271 2.87 -12.45 27.06
CA THR A 271 2.18 -13.50 26.30
C THR A 271 1.31 -12.86 25.23
N LEU A 272 1.49 -13.27 23.98
CA LEU A 272 0.57 -12.97 22.89
C LEU A 272 -0.70 -13.80 23.07
N ILE A 273 -1.86 -13.15 22.94
CA ILE A 273 -3.13 -13.82 22.85
C ILE A 273 -3.70 -13.55 21.46
N ALA A 274 -3.78 -14.56 20.60
CA ALA A 274 -4.43 -14.45 19.29
C ALA A 274 -5.72 -15.27 19.27
N ASP A 275 -6.72 -14.79 18.53
CA ASP A 275 -8.06 -15.37 18.50
C ASP A 275 -8.52 -15.60 17.05
N ALA A 276 -9.08 -16.79 16.79
CA ALA A 276 -9.63 -17.21 15.51
C ALA A 276 -11.17 -17.15 15.48
N GLY A 277 -11.81 -16.63 16.53
CA GLY A 277 -13.27 -16.60 16.71
C GLY A 277 -14.00 -15.77 15.66
N GLU A 278 -13.29 -14.89 14.94
CA GLU A 278 -13.81 -14.19 13.76
C GLU A 278 -13.74 -15.00 12.46
N SER A 279 -13.01 -16.13 12.46
CA SER A 279 -13.01 -17.06 11.32
C SER A 279 -14.38 -17.71 11.14
N PHE A 280 -14.72 -18.06 9.91
CA PHE A 280 -16.02 -18.60 9.55
C PHE A 280 -15.98 -19.36 8.22
N VAL A 281 -17.09 -20.00 7.86
CA VAL A 281 -17.26 -20.67 6.56
C VAL A 281 -18.38 -19.97 5.81
N LEU A 282 -18.10 -19.55 4.58
CA LEU A 282 -19.10 -18.92 3.71
C LEU A 282 -20.28 -19.88 3.50
N ASN A 283 -21.50 -19.34 3.59
CA ASN A 283 -22.77 -20.07 3.44
C ASN A 283 -22.96 -21.26 4.42
N ALA A 284 -22.28 -21.25 5.57
CA ALA A 284 -22.37 -22.32 6.56
C ALA A 284 -22.30 -21.78 8.01
N GLN A 285 -23.05 -20.71 8.33
CA GLN A 285 -22.94 -19.96 9.60
C GLN A 285 -23.00 -20.80 10.89
N ALA A 286 -23.71 -21.94 10.87
CA ALA A 286 -23.83 -22.80 12.04
C ALA A 286 -22.63 -23.75 12.23
N GLU A 287 -21.78 -23.89 11.22
CA GLU A 287 -20.64 -24.81 11.22
C GLU A 287 -19.37 -24.06 11.61
N ARG A 288 -18.65 -24.60 12.60
CA ARG A 288 -17.35 -24.06 13.01
C ARG A 288 -16.25 -24.70 12.15
N PRO A 289 -15.36 -23.91 11.55
CA PRO A 289 -14.23 -24.48 10.85
C PRO A 289 -13.21 -25.07 11.83
N ALA A 290 -12.43 -26.04 11.36
CA ALA A 290 -11.26 -26.51 12.09
C ALA A 290 -10.17 -25.44 12.03
N VAL A 291 -9.40 -25.28 13.11
CA VAL A 291 -8.34 -24.27 13.22
C VAL A 291 -7.02 -24.93 13.60
N SER A 292 -5.92 -24.39 13.09
CA SER A 292 -4.56 -24.81 13.42
C SER A 292 -3.66 -23.60 13.46
N TRP A 293 -2.84 -23.47 14.49
CA TRP A 293 -1.92 -22.36 14.66
C TRP A 293 -0.48 -22.77 14.38
N ALA A 294 0.32 -21.83 13.89
CA ALA A 294 1.77 -21.95 13.80
C ALA A 294 2.43 -20.67 14.28
N VAL A 295 3.60 -20.82 14.91
CA VAL A 295 4.48 -19.72 15.30
C VAL A 295 5.79 -19.89 14.55
N ASP A 296 6.21 -18.86 13.81
CA ASP A 296 7.45 -18.86 13.02
C ASP A 296 7.62 -20.08 12.10
N GLY A 297 6.49 -20.56 11.53
CA GLY A 297 6.45 -21.74 10.66
C GLY A 297 6.40 -23.09 11.38
N THR A 298 6.42 -23.11 12.71
CA THR A 298 6.26 -24.33 13.52
C THR A 298 4.82 -24.48 13.95
N THR A 299 4.14 -25.52 13.45
CA THR A 299 2.77 -25.86 13.86
C THR A 299 2.72 -26.23 15.34
N LEU A 300 1.75 -25.68 16.05
CA LEU A 300 1.53 -25.94 17.46
C LEU A 300 0.53 -27.08 17.67
N PRO A 301 0.53 -27.74 18.85
CA PRO A 301 -0.56 -28.62 19.25
C PRO A 301 -1.91 -27.90 19.21
N ASP A 302 -3.01 -28.64 19.09
CA ASP A 302 -4.35 -28.06 19.04
C ASP A 302 -4.65 -27.20 20.28
N THR A 303 -4.69 -25.88 20.08
CA THR A 303 -5.06 -24.88 21.08
C THR A 303 -6.51 -24.40 20.92
N GLY A 304 -7.27 -24.97 19.97
CA GLY A 304 -8.58 -24.47 19.57
C GLY A 304 -8.54 -23.05 18.99
N GLU A 305 -9.63 -22.30 19.16
CA GLU A 305 -9.81 -20.96 18.60
C GLU A 305 -8.86 -19.91 19.19
N ARG A 306 -8.23 -20.17 20.35
CA ARG A 306 -7.39 -19.19 21.05
C ARG A 306 -5.95 -19.67 21.18
N LEU A 307 -5.03 -18.92 20.60
CA LEU A 307 -3.60 -19.11 20.79
C LEU A 307 -3.13 -18.27 21.98
N THR A 308 -2.38 -18.89 22.89
CA THR A 308 -1.66 -18.21 23.97
C THR A 308 -0.20 -18.62 23.89
N HIS A 309 0.68 -17.69 23.52
CA HIS A 309 2.09 -17.99 23.26
C HIS A 309 3.02 -16.94 23.89
N LEU A 310 4.04 -17.40 24.61
CA LEU A 310 5.07 -16.54 25.19
C LEU A 310 6.27 -16.48 24.25
N PHE A 311 6.60 -15.29 23.77
CA PHE A 311 7.77 -15.06 22.93
C PHE A 311 8.95 -14.61 23.78
N THR A 312 9.96 -15.47 23.95
CA THR A 312 11.18 -15.13 24.71
C THR A 312 12.31 -14.58 23.84
N GLU A 313 12.27 -14.85 22.55
CA GLU A 313 13.24 -14.33 21.59
C GLU A 313 12.78 -12.95 21.08
N THR A 314 13.73 -12.04 20.91
CA THR A 314 13.50 -10.70 20.39
C THR A 314 13.72 -10.66 18.88
N GLY A 315 12.92 -9.88 18.16
CA GLY A 315 13.02 -9.74 16.70
C GLY A 315 11.66 -9.84 16.03
N ARG A 316 11.65 -10.02 14.71
CA ARG A 316 10.42 -10.18 13.94
C ARG A 316 9.90 -11.61 14.08
N HIS A 317 8.64 -11.73 14.50
CA HIS A 317 7.93 -12.99 14.63
C HIS A 317 6.68 -12.98 13.74
N ARG A 318 6.15 -14.17 13.51
CA ARG A 318 4.85 -14.34 12.87
C ARG A 318 4.01 -15.40 13.56
N VAL A 319 2.71 -15.14 13.56
CA VAL A 319 1.68 -16.12 13.87
C VAL A 319 0.86 -16.38 12.63
N SER A 320 0.69 -17.65 12.31
CA SER A 320 -0.11 -18.12 11.19
C SER A 320 -1.30 -18.92 11.72
N LEU A 321 -2.46 -18.68 11.14
CA LEU A 321 -3.69 -19.42 11.38
C LEU A 321 -4.11 -20.09 10.07
N THR A 322 -4.24 -21.41 10.11
CA THR A 322 -4.88 -22.18 9.04
C THR A 322 -6.29 -22.56 9.49
N VAL A 323 -7.28 -22.24 8.66
CA VAL A 323 -8.68 -22.57 8.88
C VAL A 323 -9.14 -23.55 7.81
N GLY A 324 -9.72 -24.68 8.21
CA GLY A 324 -10.12 -25.76 7.33
C GLY A 324 -11.60 -26.09 7.41
N PHE A 325 -12.19 -26.43 6.26
CA PHE A 325 -13.56 -26.95 6.17
C PHE A 325 -13.68 -27.96 5.03
N GLY A 326 -13.91 -29.24 5.37
CA GLY A 326 -13.86 -30.33 4.39
C GLY A 326 -12.45 -30.46 3.79
N ALA A 327 -12.35 -30.36 2.46
CA ALA A 327 -11.08 -30.37 1.75
C ALA A 327 -10.46 -28.96 1.58
N GLU A 328 -11.24 -27.91 1.81
CA GLU A 328 -10.82 -26.53 1.60
C GLU A 328 -10.06 -25.99 2.82
N LYS A 329 -9.12 -25.09 2.56
CA LYS A 329 -8.36 -24.38 3.59
C LYS A 329 -8.16 -22.92 3.20
N ASP A 330 -8.01 -22.07 4.20
CA ASP A 330 -7.63 -20.68 4.07
C ASP A 330 -6.61 -20.34 5.17
N GLU A 331 -5.72 -19.40 4.90
CA GLU A 331 -4.64 -19.04 5.82
C GLU A 331 -4.59 -17.53 6.03
N ALA A 332 -4.32 -17.13 7.27
CA ALA A 332 -4.07 -15.75 7.65
C ALA A 332 -2.81 -15.69 8.49
N GLU A 333 -1.97 -14.68 8.25
CA GLU A 333 -0.74 -14.46 9.00
C GLU A 333 -0.73 -13.04 9.58
N GLN A 334 -0.15 -12.91 10.77
CA GLN A 334 0.11 -11.63 11.41
C GLN A 334 1.58 -11.55 11.80
N HIS A 335 2.22 -10.46 11.39
CA HIS A 335 3.60 -10.14 11.76
C HIS A 335 3.63 -9.11 12.88
N PHE A 336 4.60 -9.25 13.77
CA PHE A 336 4.89 -8.30 14.84
C PHE A 336 6.35 -8.46 15.28
N THR A 337 6.84 -7.50 16.04
CA THR A 337 8.21 -7.47 16.54
C THR A 337 8.24 -7.62 18.05
N VAL A 338 8.95 -8.63 18.54
CA VAL A 338 9.18 -8.83 19.96
C VAL A 338 10.36 -7.98 20.41
N LEU A 339 10.15 -7.15 21.43
CA LEU A 339 11.12 -6.19 21.95
C LEU A 339 11.67 -6.63 23.30
N SER A 340 12.97 -6.45 23.51
CA SER A 340 13.61 -6.61 24.81
C SER A 340 12.95 -5.69 25.85
N PRO A 341 12.84 -6.10 27.13
CA PRO A 341 12.44 -5.21 28.21
C PRO A 341 13.30 -3.94 28.31
N ASP A 342 14.56 -3.97 27.85
CA ASP A 342 15.45 -2.81 27.78
C ASP A 342 14.88 -1.67 26.90
N TYR A 343 13.99 -1.96 25.95
CA TYR A 343 13.31 -0.94 25.14
C TYR A 343 12.24 -0.16 25.91
N ALA A 344 11.83 -0.65 27.09
CA ALA A 344 10.83 -0.02 27.95
C ALA A 344 11.46 0.76 29.13
N ALA A 345 12.77 1.03 29.08
CA ALA A 345 13.43 1.82 30.12
C ALA A 345 12.77 3.20 30.25
N ALA A 346 12.38 3.56 31.48
CA ALA A 346 11.56 4.74 31.75
C ALA A 346 12.25 6.06 31.39
N GLU A 347 13.59 6.12 31.48
CA GLU A 347 14.40 7.30 31.17
C GLU A 347 15.77 6.85 30.60
N PRO A 348 16.14 7.26 29.37
CA PRO A 348 17.47 6.98 28.82
C PRO A 348 18.53 7.92 29.41
N ASP A 349 19.78 7.44 29.54
CA ASP A 349 20.90 8.28 30.01
C ASP A 349 21.25 9.40 29.01
N VAL A 350 21.10 9.12 27.71
CA VAL A 350 21.38 10.06 26.62
C VAL A 350 20.28 10.01 25.57
N VAL A 351 19.67 11.15 25.28
CA VAL A 351 18.73 11.32 24.15
C VAL A 351 19.47 11.95 22.97
N LEU A 352 19.41 11.31 21.80
CA LEU A 352 20.06 11.75 20.58
C LEU A 352 19.07 12.55 19.71
N THR A 353 19.01 13.88 19.91
CA THR A 353 18.00 14.79 19.34
C THR A 353 18.51 15.75 18.26
N GLU A 354 19.65 15.50 17.62
CA GLU A 354 20.19 16.40 16.58
C GLU A 354 20.17 15.76 15.19
N LEU A 355 19.29 16.25 14.29
CA LEU A 355 19.14 15.76 12.91
C LEU A 355 19.91 16.60 11.88
N ARG A 356 20.89 15.94 11.24
CA ARG A 356 21.26 15.78 9.80
C ARG A 356 21.15 16.95 8.79
N ASP A 357 22.20 17.05 7.96
CA ASP A 357 22.22 17.77 6.67
C ASP A 357 21.57 16.94 5.54
N GLU A 358 21.48 17.50 4.32
CA GLU A 358 20.77 16.92 3.15
C GLU A 358 21.24 15.50 2.72
N THR A 359 22.34 14.98 3.27
CA THR A 359 23.00 13.75 2.77
C THR A 359 22.59 12.47 3.47
N GLY A 360 21.73 12.56 4.47
CA GLY A 360 21.66 11.49 5.43
C GLY A 360 22.54 11.85 6.60
N LEU A 361 23.86 11.64 6.66
CA LEU A 361 24.68 11.60 7.90
C LEU A 361 24.40 12.61 9.06
N SER A 362 24.43 12.13 10.32
CA SER A 362 24.27 12.97 11.53
C SER A 362 25.57 13.68 11.91
N ARG A 363 25.46 14.76 12.69
CA ARG A 363 26.58 15.27 13.48
C ARG A 363 26.99 14.22 14.53
N GLU A 364 28.28 14.22 14.83
CA GLU A 364 28.94 13.37 15.81
C GLU A 364 28.65 13.84 17.24
N VAL A 365 28.12 12.97 18.10
CA VAL A 365 27.94 13.23 19.54
C VAL A 365 29.05 12.51 20.30
N THR A 366 29.85 13.26 21.07
CA THR A 366 30.87 12.66 21.95
C THR A 366 30.28 12.39 23.32
N VAL A 367 30.31 11.15 23.76
CA VAL A 367 29.77 10.72 25.06
C VAL A 367 30.84 9.93 25.82
N ARG A 368 31.00 10.27 27.10
CA ARG A 368 31.86 9.53 28.02
C ARG A 368 31.06 8.41 28.68
N ILE A 369 31.52 7.18 28.49
CA ILE A 369 30.90 5.95 29.00
C ILE A 369 31.78 5.42 30.12
N GLU A 370 31.27 5.45 31.36
CA GLU A 370 31.97 4.91 32.55
C GLU A 370 31.41 3.55 32.98
N THR A 371 30.10 3.38 32.83
CA THR A 371 29.34 2.15 33.05
C THR A 371 28.47 1.87 31.82
N ARG A 372 27.58 0.88 31.86
CA ARG A 372 26.53 0.75 30.83
C ARG A 372 25.77 2.07 30.73
N THR A 373 25.74 2.65 29.52
CA THR A 373 25.02 3.89 29.20
C THR A 373 23.95 3.58 28.17
N GLN A 374 22.70 3.99 28.44
CA GLN A 374 21.54 3.84 27.57
C GLN A 374 21.37 5.06 26.67
N PHE A 375 21.14 4.79 25.39
CA PHE A 375 20.94 5.78 24.35
C PHE A 375 19.54 5.60 23.76
N PHE A 376 18.87 6.72 23.49
CA PHE A 376 17.59 6.74 22.82
C PHE A 376 17.60 7.74 21.65
N ILE A 377 17.19 7.27 20.47
CA ILE A 377 16.93 8.10 19.29
C ILE A 377 15.41 8.22 19.15
N PRO A 378 14.81 9.41 19.38
CA PRO A 378 13.36 9.56 19.25
C PRO A 378 12.87 9.38 17.80
N PRO A 379 11.61 8.96 17.58
CA PRO A 379 11.03 8.71 16.27
C PRO A 379 11.26 9.82 15.24
N GLU A 380 11.06 11.08 15.66
CA GLU A 380 11.20 12.27 14.82
C GLU A 380 12.64 12.54 14.37
N TYR A 381 13.62 11.89 15.01
CA TYR A 381 15.05 11.96 14.67
C TYR A 381 15.55 10.77 13.84
N LEU A 382 14.66 9.84 13.48
CA LEU A 382 14.95 8.76 12.56
C LEU A 382 14.85 9.25 11.10
N PRO A 383 15.68 8.73 10.19
CA PRO A 383 15.54 9.02 8.77
C PRO A 383 14.14 8.69 8.26
N THR A 384 13.64 9.38 7.23
CA THR A 384 12.28 9.17 6.72
C THR A 384 12.16 8.08 5.65
N THR A 385 13.24 7.75 4.93
CA THR A 385 13.19 6.73 3.85
C THR A 385 12.99 5.32 4.43
N GLY A 386 12.15 4.51 3.78
CA GLY A 386 11.46 3.32 4.33
C GLY A 386 12.29 2.08 4.66
N GLU A 387 13.56 2.21 5.06
CA GLU A 387 14.32 1.07 5.58
C GLU A 387 14.04 0.86 7.08
N GLU A 388 13.67 -0.36 7.49
CA GLU A 388 13.58 -0.84 8.90
C GLU A 388 14.98 -0.97 9.57
N ARG A 389 15.92 -0.10 9.20
CA ARG A 389 17.32 -0.18 9.56
C ARG A 389 17.87 1.19 9.95
N VAL A 390 18.64 1.22 11.03
CA VAL A 390 19.41 2.39 11.44
C VAL A 390 20.84 1.95 11.68
N SER A 391 21.78 2.64 11.04
CA SER A 391 23.19 2.48 11.33
C SER A 391 23.61 3.38 12.47
N VAL A 392 24.35 2.79 13.41
CA VAL A 392 25.08 3.51 14.45
C VAL A 392 26.57 3.40 14.13
N PHE A 393 27.24 4.54 14.04
CA PHE A 393 28.67 4.65 13.81
C PHE A 393 29.36 4.96 15.12
N VAL A 394 30.44 4.24 15.40
CA VAL A 394 31.40 4.62 16.44
C VAL A 394 32.67 5.11 15.75
N GLU A 395 32.83 6.44 15.70
CA GLU A 395 33.84 7.15 14.88
C GLU A 395 35.22 7.29 15.55
N ARG A 396 35.23 7.27 16.88
CA ARG A 396 36.46 7.40 17.68
C ARG A 396 36.23 6.86 19.09
N ILE A 397 37.24 6.15 19.61
CA ILE A 397 37.33 5.72 21.01
C ILE A 397 38.61 6.32 21.59
N THR A 398 38.50 7.18 22.60
CA THR A 398 39.67 7.74 23.31
C THR A 398 39.70 7.32 24.77
N HIS A 399 40.91 7.05 25.27
CA HIS A 399 41.15 6.75 26.68
C HIS A 399 41.77 7.97 27.38
N PRO A 400 41.29 8.33 28.59
CA PRO A 400 41.83 9.46 29.35
C PRO A 400 43.24 9.23 29.93
N ALA A 401 43.79 8.00 29.87
CA ALA A 401 45.12 7.65 30.34
C ALA A 401 45.87 6.76 29.34
N PRO A 402 47.23 6.79 29.28
CA PRO A 402 48.01 5.88 28.45
C PRO A 402 47.81 4.45 28.95
N VAL A 403 47.41 3.56 28.04
CA VAL A 403 47.16 2.15 28.38
C VAL A 403 48.09 1.21 27.65
N PRO A 404 48.62 0.16 28.33
CA PRO A 404 49.67 -0.69 27.77
C PRO A 404 49.25 -1.39 26.47
N GLU A 405 50.22 -1.63 25.57
CA GLU A 405 49.97 -2.14 24.22
C GLU A 405 49.19 -3.46 24.17
N MET A 406 49.39 -4.33 25.17
CA MET A 406 48.68 -5.61 25.30
C MET A 406 47.17 -5.49 25.50
N PHE A 407 46.67 -4.26 25.65
CA PHE A 407 45.25 -3.97 25.74
C PHE A 407 44.76 -3.09 24.60
N HIS A 408 45.47 -2.90 23.48
CA HIS A 408 45.00 -2.01 22.40
C HIS A 408 43.75 -2.50 21.65
N GLU A 409 43.30 -3.74 21.89
CA GLU A 409 42.04 -4.32 21.40
C GLU A 409 40.89 -4.13 22.42
N ARG A 410 40.67 -2.91 22.90
CA ARG A 410 39.59 -2.53 23.84
C ARG A 410 38.36 -2.09 23.08
N LEU A 411 37.31 -2.90 23.12
CA LEU A 411 36.21 -2.80 22.17
C LEU A 411 34.88 -2.63 22.94
N PRO A 412 34.12 -1.53 22.77
CA PRO A 412 32.84 -1.37 23.47
C PRO A 412 31.85 -2.45 23.04
N LEU A 413 31.01 -2.89 23.98
CA LEU A 413 29.91 -3.79 23.67
C LEU A 413 28.65 -2.99 23.43
N LEU A 414 28.17 -3.00 22.19
CA LEU A 414 26.88 -2.46 21.80
C LEU A 414 25.81 -3.53 22.01
N MET A 415 24.75 -3.16 22.73
CA MET A 415 23.58 -4.01 22.96
C MET A 415 22.32 -3.31 22.50
N TRP A 416 21.49 -3.99 21.71
CA TRP A 416 20.20 -3.49 21.24
C TRP A 416 19.24 -4.66 21.04
N ASN A 417 17.99 -4.51 21.48
CA ASN A 417 16.94 -5.51 21.31
C ASN A 417 17.42 -6.98 21.52
N GLY A 418 18.06 -7.28 22.65
CA GLY A 418 18.58 -8.62 22.98
C GLY A 418 19.88 -9.05 22.24
N LYS A 419 20.26 -8.34 21.17
CA LYS A 419 21.48 -8.59 20.38
C LYS A 419 22.69 -7.87 21.02
N LYS A 420 23.87 -8.50 20.92
CA LYS A 420 25.15 -7.98 21.42
C LYS A 420 26.18 -7.97 20.30
N ARG A 421 26.94 -6.88 20.16
CA ARG A 421 28.04 -6.75 19.20
C ARG A 421 29.22 -6.02 19.82
N ILE A 422 30.39 -6.65 19.72
CA ILE A 422 31.66 -6.01 20.08
C ILE A 422 32.08 -5.12 18.92
N ILE A 423 32.36 -3.85 19.18
CA ILE A 423 32.83 -2.88 18.17
C ILE A 423 34.35 -2.99 18.08
N THR A 424 34.83 -3.61 17.01
CA THR A 424 36.23 -4.03 16.78
C THR A 424 37.12 -2.99 16.12
N ASP A 425 36.54 -2.03 15.38
CA ASP A 425 37.26 -0.98 14.67
C ASP A 425 36.86 0.42 15.17
N ARG A 426 37.80 1.38 15.08
CA ARG A 426 37.59 2.79 15.43
C ARG A 426 36.61 3.51 14.49
N LYS A 427 36.13 2.86 13.43
CA LYS A 427 35.10 3.36 12.48
C LYS A 427 34.18 2.24 12.01
N GLU A 428 33.52 1.56 12.94
CA GLU A 428 32.59 0.47 12.60
C GLU A 428 31.14 0.96 12.46
N GLU A 429 30.47 0.51 11.39
CA GLU A 429 29.04 0.67 11.18
C GLU A 429 28.28 -0.54 11.74
N VAL A 430 27.34 -0.27 12.65
CA VAL A 430 26.44 -1.28 13.21
C VAL A 430 25.02 -1.05 12.72
N ILE A 431 24.54 -1.93 11.85
CA ILE A 431 23.17 -1.90 11.33
C ILE A 431 22.23 -2.52 12.38
N LEU A 432 21.44 -1.68 13.03
CA LEU A 432 20.32 -2.08 13.88
C LEU A 432 19.13 -2.41 12.97
N ARG A 433 18.56 -3.61 13.14
CA ARG A 433 17.43 -4.15 12.36
C ARG A 433 16.23 -4.38 13.26
N ASP A 434 15.06 -4.53 12.65
CA ASP A 434 13.80 -4.89 13.33
C ASP A 434 13.43 -3.84 14.39
N ILE A 435 13.61 -2.55 14.06
CA ILE A 435 13.45 -1.42 14.99
C ILE A 435 12.06 -0.78 14.89
N PRO A 436 11.41 -0.46 16.03
CA PRO A 436 10.11 0.20 16.06
C PRO A 436 10.23 1.70 15.79
N ARG A 437 10.11 2.17 14.54
CA ARG A 437 10.40 3.59 14.20
C ARG A 437 9.54 4.56 15.01
N GLU A 438 8.26 4.29 15.11
CA GLU A 438 7.26 5.02 15.87
C GLU A 438 7.52 5.03 17.39
N ARG A 439 8.39 4.15 17.89
CA ARG A 439 8.85 4.15 19.29
C ARG A 439 10.26 4.69 19.47
N GLY A 440 11.00 4.94 18.39
CA GLY A 440 12.40 5.31 18.44
C GLY A 440 13.32 4.09 18.60
N VAL A 441 14.62 4.35 18.70
CA VAL A 441 15.65 3.30 18.82
C VAL A 441 16.32 3.39 20.18
N ALA A 442 16.24 2.31 20.95
CA ALA A 442 16.95 2.16 22.21
C ALA A 442 18.12 1.18 22.05
N PHE A 443 19.31 1.61 22.48
CA PHE A 443 20.50 0.75 22.55
C PHE A 443 21.35 1.16 23.75
N SER A 444 22.31 0.33 24.12
CA SER A 444 23.27 0.65 25.17
C SER A 444 24.68 0.30 24.75
N LEU A 445 25.63 1.05 25.27
CA LEU A 445 27.05 0.77 25.14
C LEU A 445 27.60 0.55 26.55
N GLU A 446 28.43 -0.48 26.70
CA GLU A 446 29.20 -0.70 27.92
C GLU A 446 30.68 -0.91 27.60
N PRO A 447 31.59 -0.53 28.51
CA PRO A 447 32.98 -0.90 28.40
C PRO A 447 33.12 -2.43 28.54
N HIS A 448 33.35 -3.14 27.44
CA HIS A 448 33.56 -4.59 27.49
C HIS A 448 34.92 -4.86 28.18
N ILE A 449 34.92 -5.70 29.22
CA ILE A 449 36.09 -6.25 29.92
C ILE A 449 36.73 -5.35 31.03
N PHE A 450 36.49 -4.04 31.16
CA PHE A 450 37.07 -3.21 32.26
C PHE A 450 36.25 -1.99 32.73
N THR A 451 36.56 -1.47 33.93
CA THR A 451 35.89 -0.37 34.67
C THR A 451 36.39 1.06 34.36
N ALA A 452 37.16 1.27 33.30
CA ALA A 452 37.73 2.59 32.99
C ALA A 452 36.89 3.34 31.93
N PRO A 453 36.65 4.65 32.10
CA PRO A 453 35.87 5.43 31.14
C PRO A 453 36.44 5.43 29.72
N ILE A 454 35.54 5.39 28.73
CA ILE A 454 35.84 5.57 27.31
C ILE A 454 35.05 6.76 26.76
N ASP A 455 35.67 7.62 25.96
CA ASP A 455 34.90 8.59 25.18
C ASP A 455 34.60 7.97 23.81
N VAL A 456 33.32 7.86 23.47
CA VAL A 456 32.84 7.38 22.18
C VAL A 456 32.25 8.54 21.38
N VAL A 457 32.51 8.54 20.08
CA VAL A 457 31.82 9.44 19.15
C VAL A 457 30.76 8.65 18.41
N ILE A 458 29.50 9.01 18.60
CA ILE A 458 28.34 8.33 18.03
C ILE A 458 27.75 9.19 16.91
N ALA A 459 27.54 8.58 15.75
CA ALA A 459 26.67 9.12 14.70
C ALA A 459 25.62 8.08 14.32
N TRP A 460 24.48 8.50 13.77
CA TRP A 460 23.40 7.57 13.38
C TRP A 460 22.66 8.00 12.12
N GLY A 461 22.02 7.03 11.47
CA GLY A 461 20.88 7.20 10.58
C GLY A 461 20.88 6.16 9.45
N LEU A 462 20.60 6.51 8.19
CA LEU A 462 20.45 5.47 7.15
C LEU A 462 21.73 4.66 7.01
N PRO A 463 21.61 3.34 6.80
CA PRO A 463 22.75 2.54 6.38
C PRO A 463 23.49 3.27 5.28
N GLN A 464 24.79 3.48 5.48
CA GLN A 464 25.63 3.69 4.32
C GLN A 464 25.45 2.41 3.55
N ALA A 465 24.72 2.48 2.43
CA ALA A 465 24.62 1.34 1.56
C ALA A 465 26.08 0.93 1.32
N THR A 466 26.45 -0.24 1.84
CA THR A 466 27.65 -0.95 1.48
C THR A 466 27.47 -1.24 0.00
N HIS A 467 27.70 -0.21 -0.80
CA HIS A 467 27.49 -0.25 -2.22
C HIS A 467 28.63 -1.10 -2.72
N GLU A 468 28.33 -2.36 -3.00
CA GLU A 468 29.17 -3.16 -3.86
C GLU A 468 29.46 -2.30 -5.09
N VAL A 469 30.71 -1.84 -5.21
CA VAL A 469 31.13 -0.96 -6.29
C VAL A 469 31.05 -1.78 -7.56
N ARG A 470 30.11 -1.45 -8.45
CA ARG A 470 29.98 -2.15 -9.72
C ARG A 470 31.08 -1.67 -10.65
N GLU A 471 32.08 -2.51 -10.87
CA GLU A 471 33.26 -2.19 -11.69
C GLU A 471 33.05 -2.49 -13.18
N GLY A 472 33.75 -1.74 -14.03
CA GLY A 472 33.82 -2.00 -15.48
C GLY A 472 32.76 -1.26 -16.30
N ASN A 473 32.83 -1.43 -17.62
CA ASN A 473 32.05 -0.67 -18.61
C ASN A 473 30.77 -1.38 -19.10
N GLU A 474 30.46 -2.57 -18.56
CA GLU A 474 29.27 -3.33 -18.94
C GLU A 474 27.97 -2.53 -18.69
N PRO A 475 26.92 -2.68 -19.50
CA PRO A 475 25.65 -2.02 -19.26
C PRO A 475 25.10 -2.31 -17.85
N ALA A 476 24.58 -1.29 -17.17
CA ALA A 476 24.03 -1.41 -15.83
C ALA A 476 22.55 -1.04 -15.78
N VAL A 477 21.77 -1.82 -15.04
CA VAL A 477 20.38 -1.47 -14.70
C VAL A 477 20.41 -0.71 -13.37
N LEU A 478 19.81 0.49 -13.36
CA LEU A 478 19.62 1.26 -12.14
C LEU A 478 18.53 0.62 -11.28
N ALA A 479 18.68 0.73 -9.97
CA ALA A 479 17.67 0.27 -9.00
C ALA A 479 16.45 1.20 -8.99
N GLU A 480 15.53 1.00 -8.05
CA GLU A 480 14.30 1.79 -7.90
C GLU A 480 14.53 3.31 -7.78
N SER A 481 13.47 4.09 -8.01
CA SER A 481 13.49 5.56 -7.91
C SER A 481 14.03 6.02 -6.56
N GLY A 482 14.95 6.99 -6.57
CA GLY A 482 15.62 7.52 -5.38
C GLY A 482 16.77 6.63 -4.85
N ALA A 483 16.95 5.42 -5.36
CA ALA A 483 18.02 4.53 -4.92
C ALA A 483 19.40 4.99 -5.42
N ASN A 484 20.40 4.78 -4.58
CA ASN A 484 21.79 5.11 -4.87
C ASN A 484 22.48 3.94 -5.61
N GLY A 485 23.06 4.21 -6.79
CA GLY A 485 23.96 3.28 -7.47
C GLY A 485 25.40 3.80 -7.48
N LEU A 486 26.37 2.95 -7.11
CA LEU A 486 27.80 3.29 -7.11
C LEU A 486 28.54 2.52 -8.20
N PHE A 487 29.20 3.25 -9.10
CA PHE A 487 29.81 2.68 -10.30
C PHE A 487 31.25 3.15 -10.46
N ARG A 488 32.17 2.22 -10.75
CA ARG A 488 33.58 2.53 -11.02
C ARG A 488 33.93 2.14 -12.44
N PHE A 489 34.23 3.13 -13.26
CA PHE A 489 34.47 2.92 -14.68
C PHE A 489 35.27 4.07 -15.31
N SER A 490 35.72 3.86 -16.55
CA SER A 490 36.47 4.84 -17.35
C SER A 490 36.06 4.74 -18.81
N GLY A 491 36.06 5.85 -19.54
CA GLY A 491 35.54 5.86 -20.92
C GLY A 491 34.02 5.94 -20.88
N GLY A 492 33.32 4.99 -21.50
CA GLY A 492 31.86 5.07 -21.63
C GLY A 492 31.10 3.87 -21.04
N LYS A 493 30.07 4.14 -20.24
CA LYS A 493 29.18 3.14 -19.65
C LYS A 493 27.71 3.48 -19.90
N THR A 494 26.92 2.46 -20.23
CA THR A 494 25.49 2.58 -20.53
C THR A 494 24.64 2.19 -19.32
N PHE A 495 23.58 2.94 -19.07
CA PHE A 495 22.62 2.75 -17.98
C PHE A 495 21.21 2.58 -18.52
N ARG A 496 20.42 1.73 -17.87
CA ARG A 496 19.01 1.46 -18.19
C ARG A 496 18.14 1.64 -16.95
N ILE A 497 17.04 2.38 -17.11
CA ILE A 497 15.91 2.43 -16.19
C ILE A 497 14.79 1.63 -16.86
N SER A 498 14.34 0.55 -16.21
CA SER A 498 13.30 -0.34 -16.72
C SER A 498 11.92 0.32 -16.63
N HIS A 499 11.10 0.17 -17.67
CA HIS A 499 9.72 0.68 -17.67
C HIS A 499 8.85 0.11 -16.54
N ASN A 500 9.06 -1.16 -16.16
CA ASN A 500 8.41 -1.80 -15.01
C ASN A 500 8.67 -1.11 -13.65
N MET A 501 9.58 -0.14 -13.57
CA MET A 501 9.80 0.66 -12.35
C MET A 501 8.89 1.89 -12.27
N PHE A 502 8.09 2.16 -13.31
CA PHE A 502 7.02 3.14 -13.28
C PHE A 502 5.73 2.44 -12.85
N PRO A 503 5.00 2.96 -11.84
CA PRO A 503 3.66 2.47 -11.56
C PRO A 503 2.78 2.61 -12.81
N ASP A 504 1.97 1.59 -13.11
CA ASP A 504 1.05 1.57 -14.25
C ASP A 504 0.07 2.75 -14.31
N THR A 505 -0.05 3.48 -13.19
CA THR A 505 -0.94 4.62 -12.96
C THR A 505 -0.26 5.98 -13.15
N TRP A 506 1.05 6.00 -13.40
CA TRP A 506 1.87 7.21 -13.37
C TRP A 506 2.47 7.55 -14.73
N THR A 507 2.27 8.79 -15.18
CA THR A 507 2.96 9.33 -16.36
C THR A 507 3.93 10.43 -15.93
N PRO A 508 5.24 10.12 -15.80
CA PRO A 508 6.19 11.14 -15.37
C PRO A 508 6.34 12.21 -16.45
N THR A 509 6.31 13.47 -16.02
CA THR A 509 6.53 14.64 -16.88
C THR A 509 8.00 14.77 -17.27
N ALA A 510 8.88 14.30 -16.38
CA ALA A 510 10.30 14.17 -16.64
C ALA A 510 10.94 13.06 -15.80
N ILE A 511 12.09 12.57 -16.25
CA ILE A 511 13.02 11.76 -15.46
C ILE A 511 14.22 12.63 -15.12
N VAL A 512 14.54 12.72 -13.85
CA VAL A 512 15.72 13.42 -13.38
C VAL A 512 16.80 12.41 -13.03
N VAL A 513 17.97 12.55 -13.66
CA VAL A 513 19.16 11.76 -13.36
C VAL A 513 20.22 12.66 -12.75
N VAL A 514 20.72 12.27 -11.58
CA VAL A 514 21.79 12.96 -10.87
C VAL A 514 23.05 12.12 -10.89
N VAL A 515 24.15 12.75 -11.31
CA VAL A 515 25.50 12.17 -11.32
C VAL A 515 26.39 12.95 -10.38
N ARG A 516 27.07 12.25 -9.46
CA ARG A 516 28.00 12.83 -8.48
C ARG A 516 29.31 12.02 -8.44
N PRO A 517 30.49 12.66 -8.47
CA PRO A 517 31.74 11.97 -8.24
C PRO A 517 31.90 11.61 -6.76
N GLU A 518 32.34 10.39 -6.52
CA GLU A 518 32.58 9.79 -5.21
C GLU A 518 34.05 9.60 -4.92
N ARG A 519 34.39 9.57 -3.63
CA ARG A 519 35.78 9.46 -3.19
C ARG A 519 36.34 8.06 -3.43
N ILE A 520 37.58 7.98 -3.94
CA ILE A 520 38.35 6.72 -4.02
C ILE A 520 39.56 6.89 -3.09
N GLY A 521 39.54 6.23 -1.93
CA GLY A 521 40.55 6.44 -0.89
C GLY A 521 40.59 7.92 -0.46
N ASN A 522 41.76 8.56 -0.56
CA ASN A 522 41.92 9.99 -0.21
C ASN A 522 41.65 10.96 -1.37
N ARG A 523 41.49 10.49 -2.60
CA ARG A 523 41.33 11.32 -3.81
C ARG A 523 39.86 11.48 -4.20
N ARG A 524 39.52 12.69 -4.65
CA ARG A 524 38.22 13.03 -5.24
C ARG A 524 38.49 13.87 -6.48
N GLU A 525 37.95 13.46 -7.62
CA GLU A 525 38.07 14.19 -8.87
C GLU A 525 36.72 14.84 -9.21
N GLU A 526 36.75 16.03 -9.81
CA GLU A 526 35.54 16.67 -10.30
C GLU A 526 34.96 15.88 -11.47
N LEU A 527 33.64 15.91 -11.59
CA LEU A 527 32.96 15.35 -12.72
C LEU A 527 33.43 16.08 -13.99
N ALA A 528 33.90 15.32 -14.98
CA ALA A 528 34.25 15.83 -16.29
C ALA A 528 33.82 14.79 -17.32
N GLY A 529 33.04 15.17 -18.33
CA GLY A 529 32.54 14.23 -19.33
C GLY A 529 31.25 14.65 -20.00
N MET A 530 30.56 13.66 -20.59
CA MET A 530 29.28 13.83 -21.28
C MET A 530 28.24 12.82 -20.78
N PHE A 531 27.00 13.27 -20.67
CA PHE A 531 25.81 12.43 -20.57
C PHE A 531 25.12 12.44 -21.93
N VAL A 532 24.80 11.26 -22.45
CA VAL A 532 24.19 11.10 -23.78
C VAL A 532 22.89 10.31 -23.64
N HIS A 533 21.78 10.88 -24.12
CA HIS A 533 20.48 10.22 -24.19
C HIS A 533 19.85 10.52 -25.55
N LYS A 534 19.51 9.48 -26.31
CA LYS A 534 19.09 9.62 -27.72
C LYS A 534 20.12 10.46 -28.49
N ASP A 535 19.68 11.53 -29.15
CA ASP A 535 20.54 12.45 -29.91
C ASP A 535 21.02 13.65 -29.06
N GLU A 536 20.64 13.72 -27.78
CA GLU A 536 20.99 14.82 -26.88
C GLU A 536 22.27 14.55 -26.10
N ARG A 537 23.07 15.60 -25.90
CA ARG A 537 24.35 15.55 -25.19
C ARG A 537 24.43 16.66 -24.14
N PHE A 538 24.72 16.28 -22.91
CA PHE A 538 24.81 17.19 -21.77
C PHE A 538 26.23 17.15 -21.17
N HIS A 539 26.86 18.31 -21.02
CA HIS A 539 28.15 18.40 -20.35
C HIS A 539 28.03 18.07 -18.86
N LEU A 540 28.95 17.24 -18.39
CA LEU A 540 29.12 16.90 -16.99
C LEU A 540 30.31 17.71 -16.44
N SER A 541 30.05 18.58 -15.47
CA SER A 541 31.07 19.39 -14.79
C SER A 541 30.76 19.58 -13.30
N GLY A 542 31.80 19.72 -12.48
CA GLY A 542 31.70 20.05 -11.05
C GLY A 542 31.44 18.86 -10.13
N TRP A 543 30.78 19.10 -9.00
CA TRP A 543 30.60 18.09 -7.93
C TRP A 543 29.23 17.41 -7.92
N ARG A 544 28.31 17.87 -8.77
CA ARG A 544 26.96 17.33 -8.95
C ARG A 544 26.43 17.84 -10.28
N ARG A 545 25.86 16.96 -11.09
CA ARG A 545 25.09 17.34 -12.27
C ARG A 545 23.73 16.68 -12.24
N GLU A 546 22.71 17.46 -12.59
CA GLU A 546 21.33 17.02 -12.72
C GLU A 546 20.92 17.16 -14.18
N ILE A 547 20.34 16.10 -14.75
CA ILE A 547 19.89 16.03 -16.13
C ILE A 547 18.41 15.69 -16.10
N ARG A 548 17.58 16.53 -16.70
CA ARG A 548 16.14 16.38 -16.76
C ARG A 548 15.74 15.95 -18.18
N LEU A 549 15.22 14.73 -18.30
CA LEU A 549 14.75 14.14 -19.56
C LEU A 549 13.23 14.29 -19.62
N THR A 550 12.71 15.16 -20.50
CA THR A 550 11.28 15.48 -20.59
C THR A 550 10.54 14.55 -21.54
N GLY A 551 9.25 14.31 -21.27
CA GLY A 551 8.38 13.47 -22.11
C GLY A 551 8.84 12.01 -22.28
N PRO A 552 9.17 11.29 -21.19
CA PRO A 552 9.45 9.86 -21.28
C PRO A 552 8.22 9.08 -21.75
N ASP A 553 8.43 8.01 -22.52
CA ASP A 553 7.40 7.03 -22.83
C ASP A 553 7.36 6.01 -21.68
N PRO A 554 6.29 5.94 -20.86
CA PRO A 554 6.23 5.06 -19.69
C PRO A 554 6.23 3.57 -20.06
N GLU A 555 5.95 3.23 -21.32
CA GLU A 555 5.95 1.85 -21.82
C GLU A 555 7.33 1.40 -22.34
N GLN A 556 8.35 2.27 -22.28
CA GLN A 556 9.68 1.98 -22.81
C GLN A 556 10.80 2.18 -21.79
N ASP A 557 11.82 1.32 -21.88
CA ASP A 557 13.04 1.48 -21.10
C ASP A 557 13.77 2.77 -21.48
N ILE A 558 14.27 3.46 -20.46
CA ILE A 558 15.04 4.69 -20.63
C ILE A 558 16.52 4.34 -20.55
N THR A 559 17.24 4.59 -21.63
CA THR A 559 18.67 4.27 -21.75
C THR A 559 19.49 5.54 -21.93
N PHE A 560 20.59 5.67 -21.20
CA PHE A 560 21.56 6.77 -21.36
C PHE A 560 23.00 6.29 -21.17
N ARG A 561 23.97 7.07 -21.66
CA ARG A 561 25.40 6.76 -21.59
C ARG A 561 26.17 7.88 -20.92
N LEU A 562 27.06 7.53 -19.99
CA LEU A 562 28.04 8.45 -19.42
C LEU A 562 29.39 8.21 -20.07
N GLU A 563 30.03 9.27 -20.55
CA GLU A 563 31.36 9.28 -21.14
C GLU A 563 32.30 10.15 -20.30
N VAL A 564 33.25 9.53 -19.61
CA VAL A 564 34.19 10.17 -18.68
C VAL A 564 35.65 9.92 -19.13
N PRO A 565 36.52 10.94 -19.12
CA PRO A 565 37.86 10.85 -19.71
C PRO A 565 38.86 10.11 -18.82
N VAL A 566 38.58 9.98 -17.52
CA VAL A 566 39.44 9.36 -16.51
C VAL A 566 38.67 8.35 -15.68
N HIS A 567 39.40 7.43 -15.07
CA HIS A 567 38.82 6.38 -14.24
C HIS A 567 38.31 6.95 -12.92
N GLY A 568 36.99 6.95 -12.73
CA GLY A 568 36.32 7.56 -11.59
C GLY A 568 35.32 6.64 -10.91
N CYS A 569 34.89 7.04 -9.71
CA CYS A 569 33.78 6.43 -8.99
C CYS A 569 32.63 7.43 -8.99
N PHE A 570 31.44 7.00 -9.39
CA PHE A 570 30.28 7.87 -9.56
C PHE A 570 29.07 7.30 -8.84
N ARG A 571 28.42 8.15 -8.05
CA ARG A 571 27.08 7.92 -7.53
C ARG A 571 26.07 8.42 -8.56
N ILE A 572 25.16 7.54 -8.94
CA ILE A 572 24.08 7.83 -9.87
C ILE A 572 22.76 7.55 -9.16
N VAL A 573 21.89 8.55 -9.17
CA VAL A 573 20.53 8.48 -8.62
C VAL A 573 19.58 8.96 -9.71
N TRP A 574 18.37 8.42 -9.74
CA TRP A 574 17.33 8.93 -10.60
C TRP A 574 16.02 9.00 -9.83
N TRP A 575 15.13 9.89 -10.25
CA TRP A 575 13.73 9.87 -9.87
C TRP A 575 12.91 10.41 -11.03
N ALA A 576 11.60 10.31 -10.90
CA ALA A 576 10.66 10.75 -11.90
C ALA A 576 9.73 11.82 -11.29
N GLU A 577 9.38 12.82 -12.10
CA GLU A 577 8.67 14.05 -11.70
C GLU A 577 7.24 14.11 -12.22
#